data_AF-A0A1P8MYC8-F1
#
_entry.id   AF-A0A1P8MYC8-F1
#
_cell.length_a   1.000
_cell.length_b   1.000
_cell.length_c   1.000
_cell.angle_alpha   90.00
_cell.angle_beta   90.00
_cell.angle_gamma   90.00
#
_symmetry.space_group_name_H-M   'P 1'
#
loop_
_entity.id
_entity.type
_entity.pdbx_description
1 polymer ?
#
loop_
_entity_poly.entity_id
_entity_poly.type
_entity_poly.pdbx_seq_one_letter_code
_entity_poly.pdbx_strand_id
1 'polypeptide(L)'
;MQHVLKALVLTSLAPLATATAVLANPVCMEAAEMEAALIDWYGETPVAGAWAADQQLWASEATGTWTLMELGSDDRACVLSQGENWSASDDPIVAFERILREKGDAAPRSALAFLDLLTSDAS
;
A
#
# COMPACT_ATOMS: atom_id res chain seq x y z
N MET A 1 -15.83 -49.41 46.93
CA MET A 1 -14.92 -48.26 47.08
C MET A 1 -14.13 -48.12 45.79
N GLN A 2 -14.71 -47.46 44.78
CA GLN A 2 -14.60 -46.02 44.53
C GLN A 2 -13.16 -45.59 44.19
N HIS A 3 -12.84 -45.54 42.90
CA HIS A 3 -11.96 -44.50 42.38
C HIS A 3 -12.58 -44.01 41.09
N VAL A 4 -13.37 -42.95 41.26
CA VAL A 4 -14.06 -42.20 40.22
C VAL A 4 -13.00 -41.70 39.24
N LEU A 5 -13.00 -42.22 38.01
CA LEU A 5 -12.18 -41.69 36.92
C LEU A 5 -12.58 -40.22 36.73
N LYS A 6 -11.70 -39.30 37.14
CA LYS A 6 -11.82 -37.88 36.86
C LYS A 6 -11.77 -37.70 35.34
N ALA A 7 -12.89 -37.27 34.76
CA ALA A 7 -12.92 -36.77 33.39
C ALA A 7 -12.01 -35.54 33.32
N LEU A 8 -10.84 -35.70 32.68
CA LEU A 8 -9.96 -34.58 32.36
C LEU A 8 -10.58 -33.86 31.16
N VAL A 9 -11.34 -32.80 31.40
CA VAL A 9 -11.80 -31.89 30.35
C VAL A 9 -10.59 -31.13 29.84
N LEU A 10 -10.03 -31.57 28.71
CA LEU A 10 -9.03 -30.82 27.96
C LEU A 10 -9.74 -29.70 27.19
N THR A 11 -9.92 -28.55 27.83
CA THR A 11 -10.24 -27.28 27.15
C THR A 11 -9.02 -26.85 26.33
N SER A 12 -9.02 -27.20 25.05
CA SER A 12 -8.11 -26.66 24.05
C SER A 12 -8.42 -25.17 23.85
N LEU A 13 -7.64 -24.31 24.52
CA LEU A 13 -7.58 -22.88 24.18
C LEU A 13 -7.01 -22.76 22.76
N ALA A 14 -7.88 -22.50 21.79
CA ALA A 14 -7.45 -22.08 20.46
C ALA A 14 -6.85 -20.67 20.55
N PRO A 15 -5.59 -20.45 20.15
CA PRO A 15 -5.03 -19.11 20.12
C PRO A 15 -5.74 -18.30 19.04
N LEU A 16 -6.40 -17.21 19.44
CA LEU A 16 -6.89 -16.18 18.53
C LEU A 16 -5.67 -15.49 17.91
N ALA A 17 -5.34 -15.85 16.67
CA ALA A 17 -4.32 -15.16 15.90
C ALA A 17 -4.78 -13.71 15.67
N THR A 18 -4.20 -12.77 16.41
CA THR A 18 -4.36 -11.34 16.14
C THR A 18 -3.44 -11.00 14.98
N ALA A 19 -4.01 -10.79 13.79
CA ALA A 19 -3.27 -10.28 12.65
C ALA A 19 -2.90 -8.81 12.94
N THR A 20 -1.63 -8.55 13.28
CA THR A 20 -1.09 -7.20 13.28
C THR A 20 -0.86 -6.77 11.84
N ALA A 21 -1.63 -5.78 11.36
CA ALA A 21 -1.32 -5.11 10.11
C ALA A 21 0.02 -4.38 10.27
N VAL A 22 1.05 -4.83 9.55
CA VAL A 22 2.31 -4.09 9.44
C VAL A 22 2.03 -2.92 8.52
N LEU A 23 1.98 -1.71 9.08
CA LEU A 23 2.01 -0.49 8.30
C LEU A 23 3.44 -0.35 7.76
N ALA A 24 3.61 -0.56 6.45
CA ALA A 24 4.87 -0.26 5.80
C ALA A 24 5.10 1.25 5.91
N ASN A 25 6.13 1.67 6.65
CA ASN A 25 6.54 3.07 6.67
C ASN A 25 6.94 3.47 5.24
N PRO A 26 6.59 4.68 4.78
CA PRO A 26 7.02 5.16 3.48
C PRO A 26 8.56 5.16 3.43
N VAL A 27 9.11 4.64 2.34
CA VAL A 27 10.55 4.66 2.11
C VAL A 27 10.91 6.08 1.68
N CYS A 28 11.67 6.77 2.52
CA CYS A 28 12.15 8.12 2.26
C CYS A 28 13.67 8.16 2.32
N MET A 29 14.28 8.89 1.38
CA MET A 29 15.73 9.14 1.32
C MET A 29 16.01 10.46 0.60
N GLU A 30 17.27 10.83 0.42
CA GLU A 30 17.66 11.98 -0.42
C GLU A 30 17.10 11.81 -1.84
N ALA A 31 16.59 12.88 -2.43
CA ALA A 31 15.88 12.83 -3.71
C ALA A 31 16.79 12.26 -4.82
N ALA A 32 18.04 12.72 -4.89
CA ALA A 32 19.01 12.22 -5.86
C ALA A 32 19.32 10.72 -5.68
N GLU A 33 19.34 10.22 -4.44
CA GLU A 33 19.54 8.79 -4.16
C GLU A 33 18.30 7.98 -4.56
N MET A 34 17.10 8.50 -4.31
CA MET A 34 15.86 7.86 -4.75
C MET A 34 15.81 7.73 -6.27
N GLU A 35 16.07 8.82 -6.99
CA GLU A 35 16.07 8.84 -8.46
C GLU A 35 17.12 7.87 -9.03
N ALA A 36 18.33 7.87 -8.46
CA ALA A 36 19.38 6.93 -8.85
C ALA A 36 18.95 5.46 -8.61
N ALA A 37 18.33 5.16 -7.46
CA ALA A 37 17.85 3.81 -7.17
C ALA A 37 16.75 3.37 -8.14
N LEU A 38 15.81 4.25 -8.49
CA LEU A 38 14.75 3.98 -9.47
C LEU A 38 15.33 3.66 -10.85
N ILE A 39 16.33 4.42 -11.29
CA ILE A 39 17.00 4.20 -12.58
C ILE A 39 17.83 2.92 -12.54
N ASP A 40 18.75 2.80 -11.58
CA ASP A 40 19.78 1.77 -11.60
C ASP A 40 19.24 0.37 -11.28
N TRP A 41 18.23 0.28 -10.40
CA TRP A 41 17.74 -1.01 -9.90
C TRP A 41 16.41 -1.43 -10.52
N TYR A 42 15.56 -0.47 -10.90
CA TYR A 42 14.23 -0.76 -11.43
C TYR A 42 14.08 -0.36 -12.91
N GLY A 43 15.04 0.37 -13.48
CA GLY A 43 14.97 0.88 -14.85
C GLY A 43 13.85 1.91 -15.04
N GLU A 44 13.35 2.49 -13.95
CA GLU A 44 12.26 3.46 -14.00
C GLU A 44 12.78 4.85 -14.35
N THR A 45 11.99 5.59 -15.13
CA THR A 45 12.27 6.95 -15.57
C THR A 45 11.05 7.84 -15.33
N PRO A 46 11.22 9.17 -15.18
CA PRO A 46 10.09 10.04 -14.92
C PRO A 46 9.14 10.05 -16.13
N VAL A 47 7.86 9.82 -15.86
CA VAL A 47 6.82 9.83 -16.87
C VAL A 47 6.47 11.28 -17.20
N ALA A 48 6.70 11.68 -18.45
CA ALA A 48 6.47 13.04 -18.91
C ALA A 48 5.00 13.46 -18.73
N GLY A 49 4.76 14.63 -18.12
CA GLY A 49 3.41 15.16 -17.90
C GLY A 49 2.64 14.51 -16.74
N ALA A 50 3.15 13.44 -16.14
CA ALA A 50 2.54 12.76 -15.00
C ALA A 50 3.10 13.29 -13.67
N TRP A 51 2.85 14.57 -13.41
CA TRP A 51 3.26 15.26 -12.19
C TRP A 51 2.13 16.15 -11.66
N ALA A 52 2.04 16.28 -10.34
CA ALA A 52 1.12 17.20 -9.68
C ALA A 52 1.73 17.70 -8.37
N ALA A 53 1.83 19.03 -8.22
CA ALA A 53 2.53 19.67 -7.11
C ALA A 53 3.97 19.15 -6.96
N ASP A 54 4.26 18.42 -5.89
CA ASP A 54 5.52 17.78 -5.54
C ASP A 54 5.57 16.29 -5.91
N GLN A 55 4.51 15.74 -6.50
CA GLN A 55 4.43 14.33 -6.85
C GLN A 55 4.81 14.08 -8.31
N GLN A 56 5.63 13.05 -8.53
CA GLN A 56 6.08 12.62 -9.84
C GLN A 56 5.92 11.11 -9.99
N LEU A 57 5.34 10.69 -11.11
CA LEU A 57 5.28 9.28 -11.49
C LEU A 57 6.55 8.87 -12.22
N TRP A 58 7.09 7.73 -11.81
CA TRP A 58 8.21 7.04 -12.44
C TRP A 58 7.74 5.67 -12.91
N ALA A 59 8.25 5.22 -14.05
CA ALA A 59 7.87 3.92 -14.58
C ALA A 59 8.89 3.34 -15.55
N SER A 60 8.79 2.03 -15.75
CA SER A 60 9.60 1.26 -16.68
C SER A 60 8.70 0.39 -17.54
N GLU A 61 8.69 0.62 -18.85
CA GLU A 61 8.02 -0.28 -19.79
C GLU A 61 8.69 -1.65 -19.87
N ALA A 62 10.01 -1.69 -19.65
CA ALA A 62 10.79 -2.93 -19.78
C ALA A 62 10.50 -3.93 -18.66
N THR A 63 10.31 -3.43 -17.44
CA THR A 63 10.00 -4.26 -16.26
C THR A 63 8.50 -4.24 -15.93
N GLY A 64 7.74 -3.29 -16.48
CA GLY A 64 6.33 -3.10 -16.15
C GLY A 64 6.13 -2.53 -14.73
N THR A 65 7.13 -1.92 -14.12
CA THR A 65 7.04 -1.35 -12.78
C THR A 65 6.75 0.14 -12.80
N TRP A 66 6.16 0.65 -11.72
CA TRP A 66 5.92 2.06 -11.51
C TRP A 66 6.05 2.45 -10.04
N THR A 67 6.46 3.69 -9.83
CA THR A 67 6.61 4.31 -8.51
C THR A 67 6.05 5.73 -8.53
N LEU A 68 5.15 6.04 -7.59
CA LEU A 68 4.75 7.40 -7.29
C LEU A 68 5.57 7.90 -6.11
N MET A 69 6.35 8.95 -6.33
CA MET A 69 7.11 9.63 -5.29
C MET A 69 6.64 11.05 -5.07
N GLU A 70 6.86 11.56 -3.85
CA GLU A 70 6.69 12.96 -3.46
C GLU A 70 8.06 13.56 -3.15
N LEU A 71 8.34 14.74 -3.69
CA LEU A 71 9.53 15.55 -3.45
C LEU A 71 9.27 16.53 -2.30
N GLY A 72 9.83 16.21 -1.13
CA GLY A 72 9.79 17.07 0.03
C GLY A 72 10.61 18.35 -0.17
N SER A 73 10.29 19.37 0.64
CA SER A 73 11.01 20.66 0.65
C SER A 73 12.43 20.59 1.24
N ASP A 74 12.80 19.44 1.81
CA ASP A 74 14.08 19.18 2.47
C ASP A 74 15.04 18.34 1.61
N ASP A 75 14.91 18.42 0.27
CA ASP A 75 15.65 17.62 -0.71
C ASP A 75 15.47 16.09 -0.55
N ARG A 76 14.44 15.66 0.17
CA ARG A 76 14.09 14.24 0.32
C ARG A 76 12.97 13.84 -0.61
N ALA A 77 13.00 12.60 -1.06
CA ALA A 77 11.90 11.97 -1.77
C ALA A 77 11.32 10.82 -0.95
N CYS A 78 10.00 10.68 -0.98
CA CYS A 78 9.27 9.59 -0.32
C CYS A 78 8.44 8.81 -1.33
N VAL A 79 8.52 7.48 -1.29
CA VAL A 79 7.61 6.62 -2.07
C VAL A 79 6.22 6.69 -1.44
N LEU A 80 5.26 7.24 -2.19
CA LEU A 80 3.85 7.25 -1.82
C LEU A 80 3.17 5.95 -2.24
N SER A 81 3.57 5.38 -3.37
CA SER A 81 3.05 4.15 -3.93
C SER A 81 4.01 3.51 -4.91
N GLN A 82 3.85 2.21 -5.12
CA GLN A 82 4.54 1.49 -6.17
C GLN A 82 3.70 0.28 -6.60
N GLY A 83 4.02 -0.28 -7.75
CA GLY A 83 3.38 -1.49 -8.24
C GLY A 83 3.96 -2.00 -9.55
N GLU A 84 3.24 -2.95 -10.11
CA GLU A 84 3.55 -3.61 -11.38
C GLU A 84 2.45 -3.32 -12.41
N ASN A 85 2.57 -3.93 -13.59
CA ASN A 85 1.65 -3.82 -14.73
C ASN A 85 1.59 -2.41 -15.35
N TRP A 86 2.69 -1.66 -15.33
CA TRP A 86 2.84 -0.47 -16.14
C TRP A 86 2.82 -0.81 -17.63
N SER A 87 2.08 -0.02 -18.41
CA SER A 87 2.07 -0.09 -19.87
C SER A 87 1.90 1.31 -20.44
N ALA A 88 2.79 1.71 -21.34
CA ALA A 88 2.70 3.00 -22.04
C ALA A 88 1.63 3.05 -23.14
N SER A 89 0.80 1.99 -23.26
CA SER A 89 -0.35 2.02 -24.16
C SER A 89 -1.48 2.91 -23.64
N ASP A 90 -1.50 3.20 -22.33
CA ASP A 90 -2.41 4.16 -21.71
C ASP A 90 -1.85 5.58 -21.79
N ASP A 91 -2.74 6.58 -21.88
CA ASP A 91 -2.36 7.99 -21.77
C ASP A 91 -1.68 8.22 -20.40
N PRO A 92 -0.45 8.76 -20.36
CA PRO A 92 0.32 8.91 -19.12
C PRO A 92 -0.39 9.71 -18.02
N ILE A 93 -1.20 10.70 -18.41
CA ILE A 93 -1.97 11.54 -17.47
C ILE A 93 -3.12 10.72 -16.89
N VAL A 94 -3.80 9.95 -17.73
CA VAL A 94 -4.90 9.07 -17.28
C VAL A 94 -4.37 7.97 -16.35
N ALA A 95 -3.21 7.40 -16.63
CA ALA A 95 -2.56 6.42 -15.78
C ALA A 95 -2.19 7.02 -14.40
N PHE A 96 -1.67 8.25 -14.40
CA PHE A 96 -1.35 8.98 -13.18
C PHE A 96 -2.60 9.29 -12.34
N GLU A 97 -3.67 9.81 -12.95
CA GLU A 97 -4.94 10.09 -12.27
C GLU A 97 -5.55 8.84 -11.64
N ARG A 98 -5.45 7.68 -12.31
CA ARG A 98 -5.87 6.39 -11.75
C ARG A 98 -5.08 6.06 -10.48
N ILE A 99 -3.75 6.17 -10.52
CA ILE A 99 -2.87 5.90 -9.37
C ILE A 99 -3.19 6.85 -8.20
N LEU A 100 -3.40 8.14 -8.48
CA LEU A 100 -3.78 9.11 -7.47
C LEU A 100 -5.14 8.80 -6.83
N ARG A 101 -6.12 8.36 -7.62
CA ARG A 101 -7.43 7.92 -7.10
C ARG A 101 -7.32 6.67 -6.22
N GLU A 102 -6.52 5.69 -6.62
CA GLU A 102 -6.25 4.49 -5.82
C GLU A 102 -5.61 4.85 -4.46
N LYS A 103 -4.72 5.85 -4.43
CA LYS A 103 -4.11 6.38 -3.20
C LYS A 103 -5.09 7.16 -2.33
N GLY A 104 -5.96 7.97 -2.92
CA GLY A 104 -6.98 8.77 -2.21
C GLY A 104 -8.04 7.93 -1.49
N ASP A 105 -8.29 6.71 -1.97
CA ASP A 105 -9.22 5.73 -1.39
C ASP A 105 -8.59 4.83 -0.30
N ALA A 106 -7.32 5.06 0.06
CA ALA A 106 -6.63 4.34 1.14
C ALA A 106 -6.97 4.84 2.55
N ALA A 107 -7.99 5.67 2.73
CA ALA A 107 -8.71 5.71 3.99
C ALA A 107 -9.43 4.35 4.16
N PRO A 108 -9.37 3.69 5.32
CA PRO A 108 -9.87 2.32 5.45
C PRO A 108 -11.34 2.23 5.02
N ARG A 109 -11.59 1.58 3.88
CA ARG A 109 -12.93 1.15 3.42
C ARG A 109 -13.67 0.33 4.50
N SER A 110 -12.96 -0.12 5.53
CA SER A 110 -13.48 -0.82 6.70
C SER A 110 -14.14 0.07 7.75
N ALA A 111 -13.89 1.39 7.77
CA ALA A 111 -14.53 2.27 8.75
C ALA A 111 -16.02 2.51 8.43
N LEU A 112 -16.40 2.46 7.14
CA LEU A 112 -17.79 2.56 6.70
C LEU A 112 -18.52 1.20 6.74
N ALA A 113 -17.82 0.09 6.45
CA ALA A 113 -18.42 -1.25 6.55
C ALA A 113 -18.74 -1.68 8.00
N PHE A 114 -17.98 -1.21 9.00
CA PHE A 114 -18.32 -1.43 10.41
C PHE A 114 -19.55 -0.65 10.86
N LEU A 115 -19.79 0.54 10.29
CA LEU A 115 -20.99 1.31 10.62
C LEU A 115 -22.23 0.65 10.03
N ASP A 116 -22.15 0.12 8.79
CA ASP A 116 -23.23 -0.62 8.15
C ASP A 116 -23.60 -1.93 8.89
N LEU A 117 -22.64 -2.59 9.54
CA LEU A 117 -22.93 -3.77 10.37
C LEU A 117 -23.63 -3.40 11.70
N LEU A 118 -23.33 -2.24 12.27
CA LEU A 118 -23.94 -1.77 13.52
C LEU A 118 -25.37 -1.26 13.35
N THR A 119 -25.75 -0.78 12.15
CA THR A 119 -27.14 -0.42 11.85
C THR A 119 -28.00 -1.61 11.38
N SER A 120 -27.42 -2.77 11.08
CA SER A 120 -28.17 -3.94 10.60
C SER A 120 -28.76 -4.83 11.71
N ASP A 121 -28.41 -4.63 12.99
CA ASP A 121 -29.00 -5.34 14.15
C ASP A 121 -30.12 -4.51 14.84
N ALA A 122 -30.63 -3.49 14.13
CA ALA A 122 -31.73 -2.66 14.59
C ALA A 122 -32.93 -2.75 13.62
N SER A 123 -33.45 -3.95 13.40
CA SER A 123 -34.77 -4.18 12.79
C SER A 123 -35.38 -5.50 13.25
#